data_AF-T1JCZ0-F1
#
_entry.id   AF-T1JCZ0-F1
#
_cell.length_a   1.000
_cell.length_b   1.000
_cell.length_c   1.000
_cell.angle_alpha   90.00
_cell.angle_beta   90.00
_cell.angle_gamma   90.00
#
_symmetry.space_group_name_H-M   'P 1'
#
loop_
_entity.id
_entity.type
_entity.pdbx_description
1 polymer ?
#
loop_
_entity_poly.entity_id
_entity_poly.type
_entity_poly.pdbx_seq_one_letter_code
_entity_poly.pdbx_strand_id
1 'polypeptide(L)'
;EKERDKETSKSNPSVIWLSTLSCLGQLDSAEKLYTGLLFLLPKGFLRKDSSLKSMYEALCADLSRIEENGRTASSDSLEKVLAHLCGQLSFFARARLQLTEFYEHTCSMGANRQINFDELLAHIREITDGHLKKFHHPSLSPLKSSFRLFENSFECEILVKLLEVQIAMQSMVFLSAILHLHEAHSKLCAWESTVQLRDTRRSFSFVSKQSNPAHYHWLWKFKDALVSKVQHLHLLSHVFTLFFSTVHALLPPNPEQTDDAARAKKRGVASIRRLSFQVSSAFVPQSDCRLKQSFLPIRLRLVSFQRKTDAKYVLLIFDSADCDQYKGRGYQHPDRFFEPPRGVESFQAVVSYPTKPSHLWPSIVMTMSDKANELNTMERIVSLYDNVLQFTYFLTRIEPRITLVVIYDSKKSERDSYINTFMTTFPSQLRSNKLLTSLKPGSK
;
A
#
# COMPACT_ATOMS: atom_id res chain seq x y z
N GLU A 1 -70.79 -22.04 22.05
CA GLU A 1 -69.84 -22.20 20.92
C GLU A 1 -69.78 -20.94 20.06
N LYS A 2 -69.33 -19.83 20.66
CA LYS A 2 -69.03 -18.55 20.01
C LYS A 2 -68.52 -17.62 21.12
N GLU A 3 -67.26 -17.74 21.52
CA GLU A 3 -66.48 -16.76 22.32
C GLU A 3 -65.07 -17.31 22.65
N ARG A 4 -64.42 -18.00 21.70
CA ARG A 4 -63.04 -18.46 21.90
C ARG A 4 -62.36 -18.57 20.56
N ASP A 5 -62.06 -17.44 19.92
CA ASP A 5 -61.15 -17.35 18.75
C ASP A 5 -60.85 -15.88 18.40
N LYS A 6 -60.38 -15.10 19.37
CA LYS A 6 -59.87 -13.74 19.09
C LYS A 6 -58.67 -13.37 19.97
N GLU A 7 -57.76 -14.31 20.16
CA GLU A 7 -56.40 -14.05 20.66
C GLU A 7 -55.37 -14.52 19.63
N THR A 8 -55.52 -14.10 18.38
CA THR A 8 -54.43 -14.15 17.40
C THR A 8 -53.45 -13.02 17.68
N SER A 9 -52.52 -13.30 18.60
CA SER A 9 -51.12 -12.85 18.59
C SER A 9 -50.80 -11.59 17.78
N LYS A 10 -51.11 -10.40 18.31
CA LYS A 10 -50.34 -9.20 17.98
C LYS A 10 -49.04 -9.27 18.77
N SER A 11 -48.03 -9.99 18.27
CA SER A 11 -46.69 -9.92 18.86
C SER A 11 -46.16 -8.51 18.60
N ASN A 12 -46.30 -7.60 19.55
CA ASN A 12 -45.53 -6.38 19.52
C ASN A 12 -44.06 -6.79 19.44
N PRO A 13 -43.29 -6.33 18.43
CA PRO A 13 -41.86 -6.65 18.38
C PRO A 13 -41.25 -6.20 19.70
N SER A 14 -40.55 -7.11 20.38
CA SER A 14 -39.95 -6.79 21.67
C SER A 14 -39.03 -5.57 21.48
N VAL A 15 -38.96 -4.70 22.50
CA VAL A 15 -38.25 -3.41 22.42
C VAL A 15 -36.81 -3.59 21.89
N ILE A 16 -36.19 -4.73 22.21
CA ILE A 16 -34.86 -5.15 21.75
C ILE A 16 -34.78 -5.23 20.21
N TRP A 17 -35.80 -5.77 19.54
CA TRP A 17 -35.84 -5.83 18.07
C TRP A 17 -35.90 -4.45 17.43
N LEU A 18 -36.72 -3.56 17.96
CA LEU A 18 -36.83 -2.18 17.45
C LEU A 18 -35.53 -1.41 17.63
N SER A 19 -34.87 -1.53 18.79
CA SER A 19 -33.56 -0.94 19.03
C SER A 19 -32.49 -1.51 18.11
N THR A 20 -32.51 -2.82 17.86
CA THR A 20 -31.55 -3.48 16.96
C THR A 20 -31.73 -3.02 15.52
N LEU A 21 -32.97 -2.94 15.03
CA LEU A 21 -33.27 -2.43 13.68
C LEU A 21 -32.84 -0.96 13.52
N SER A 22 -33.02 -0.15 14.56
CA SER A 22 -32.53 1.24 14.57
C SER A 22 -31.00 1.29 14.45
N CYS A 23 -30.27 0.46 15.21
CA CYS A 23 -28.81 0.37 15.11
C CYS A 23 -28.35 -0.07 13.72
N LEU A 24 -29.04 -1.02 13.08
CA LEU A 24 -28.71 -1.45 11.72
C LEU A 24 -28.90 -0.32 10.68
N GLY A 25 -29.92 0.52 10.83
CA GLY A 25 -30.12 1.69 9.96
C GLY A 25 -29.04 2.77 10.15
N GLN A 26 -28.62 3.00 11.40
CA GLN A 26 -27.49 3.88 11.70
C GLN A 26 -26.17 3.32 11.14
N LEU A 27 -25.96 2.00 11.23
CA LEU A 27 -24.79 1.31 10.71
C LEU A 27 -24.69 1.43 9.18
N ASP A 28 -25.79 1.24 8.45
CA ASP A 28 -25.82 1.43 6.99
C ASP A 28 -25.47 2.88 6.59
N SER A 29 -25.98 3.85 7.36
CA SER A 29 -25.66 5.27 7.15
C SER A 29 -24.17 5.56 7.40
N ALA A 30 -23.59 5.01 8.46
CA ALA A 30 -22.16 5.12 8.76
C ALA A 30 -21.28 4.47 7.68
N GLU A 31 -21.61 3.24 7.25
CA GLU A 31 -20.85 2.54 6.20
C GLU A 31 -20.86 3.28 4.86
N LYS A 32 -21.96 3.96 4.49
CA LYS A 32 -22.00 4.80 3.28
C LYS A 32 -20.99 5.96 3.35
N LEU A 33 -20.90 6.61 4.51
CA LEU A 33 -19.93 7.69 4.73
C LEU A 33 -18.48 7.17 4.74
N TYR A 34 -18.25 6.03 5.39
CA TYR A 34 -16.95 5.36 5.46
C TYR A 34 -16.48 4.95 4.06
N THR A 35 -17.32 4.23 3.31
CA THR A 35 -16.95 3.68 2.00
C THR A 35 -16.68 4.76 0.95
N GLY A 36 -17.34 5.92 1.09
CA GLY A 36 -17.08 7.13 0.30
C GLY A 36 -15.90 7.97 0.78
N LEU A 37 -15.23 7.59 1.89
CA LEU A 37 -14.15 8.35 2.53
C LEU A 37 -14.54 9.81 2.85
N LEU A 38 -15.83 10.07 3.07
CA LEU A 38 -16.37 11.43 3.19
C LEU A 38 -15.98 12.12 4.50
N PHE A 39 -15.53 11.34 5.49
CA PHE A 39 -15.01 11.82 6.77
C PHE A 39 -13.66 12.53 6.65
N LEU A 40 -12.91 12.30 5.55
CA LEU A 40 -11.64 12.96 5.29
C LEU A 40 -11.77 14.34 4.63
N LEU A 41 -13.00 14.71 4.23
CA LEU A 41 -13.26 16.02 3.62
C LEU A 41 -13.15 17.14 4.66
N PRO A 42 -12.68 18.33 4.26
CA PRO A 42 -12.67 19.49 5.16
C PRO A 42 -14.07 19.74 5.73
N LYS A 43 -14.15 20.10 7.01
CA LYS A 43 -15.40 20.53 7.66
C LYS A 43 -15.85 21.83 6.97
N GLY A 44 -16.80 21.73 6.03
CA GLY A 44 -17.41 22.90 5.40
C GLY A 44 -18.30 23.65 6.40
N PHE A 45 -18.43 24.97 6.22
CA PHE A 45 -19.13 25.91 7.11
C PHE A 45 -20.63 25.59 7.39
N LEU A 46 -21.20 24.57 6.75
CA LEU A 46 -22.63 24.21 6.85
C LEU A 46 -22.90 22.70 7.01
N ARG A 47 -21.90 21.87 7.32
CA ARG A 47 -22.15 20.45 7.60
C ARG A 47 -22.50 20.27 9.08
N LYS A 48 -23.73 19.83 9.35
CA LYS A 48 -24.19 19.42 10.68
C LYS A 48 -23.25 18.36 11.26
N ASP A 49 -22.76 18.64 12.46
CA ASP A 49 -21.72 17.93 13.21
C ASP A 49 -22.16 16.56 13.75
N SER A 50 -22.35 15.56 12.88
CA SER A 50 -22.12 14.18 13.31
C SER A 50 -20.88 13.67 12.61
N SER A 51 -19.73 13.81 13.26
CA SER A 51 -18.51 13.17 12.75
C SER A 51 -18.79 11.67 12.61
N LEU A 52 -18.26 11.03 11.56
CA LEU A 52 -18.41 9.59 11.36
C LEU A 52 -17.98 8.80 12.61
N LYS A 53 -16.98 9.31 13.33
CA LYS A 53 -16.54 8.78 14.62
C LYS A 53 -17.67 8.78 15.65
N SER A 54 -18.34 9.91 15.83
CA SER A 54 -19.49 10.04 16.75
C SER A 54 -20.63 9.08 16.40
N MET A 55 -20.85 8.80 15.11
CA MET A 55 -21.83 7.78 14.70
C MET A 55 -21.42 6.37 15.13
N TYR A 56 -20.16 5.99 14.92
CA TYR A 56 -19.65 4.68 15.37
C TYR A 56 -19.55 4.57 16.89
N GLU A 57 -19.22 5.64 17.60
CA GLU A 57 -19.20 5.69 19.08
C GLU A 57 -20.60 5.47 19.65
N ALA A 58 -21.61 6.18 19.12
CA ALA A 58 -23.01 5.99 19.51
C ALA A 58 -23.48 4.56 19.22
N LEU A 59 -23.17 4.04 18.03
CA LEU A 59 -23.47 2.65 17.66
C LEU A 59 -22.84 1.64 18.63
N CYS A 60 -21.57 1.80 18.99
CA CYS A 60 -20.90 0.93 19.96
C CYS A 60 -21.62 0.94 21.31
N ALA A 61 -21.98 2.13 21.81
CA ALA A 61 -22.67 2.28 23.08
C ALA A 61 -24.06 1.62 23.06
N ASP A 62 -24.85 1.87 22.02
CA ASP A 62 -26.20 1.32 21.89
C ASP A 62 -26.18 -0.20 21.71
N LEU A 63 -25.29 -0.74 20.87
CA LEU A 63 -25.16 -2.18 20.63
C LEU A 63 -24.67 -2.93 21.87
N SER A 64 -23.73 -2.35 22.63
CA SER A 64 -23.23 -2.96 23.87
C SER A 64 -24.31 -2.98 24.96
N ARG A 65 -25.12 -1.92 25.04
CA ARG A 65 -26.28 -1.88 25.95
C ARG A 65 -27.33 -2.94 25.59
N ILE A 66 -27.58 -3.16 24.30
CA ILE A 66 -28.51 -4.22 23.85
C ILE A 66 -27.96 -5.61 24.21
N GLU A 67 -26.66 -5.83 24.05
CA GLU A 67 -26.02 -7.09 24.42
C GLU A 67 -26.15 -7.37 25.93
N GLU A 68 -25.86 -6.39 26.78
CA GLU A 68 -25.94 -6.53 28.24
C GLU A 68 -27.37 -6.82 28.72
N ASN A 69 -28.35 -6.10 28.17
CA ASN A 69 -29.78 -6.32 28.46
C ASN A 69 -30.26 -7.71 28.02
N GLY A 70 -29.73 -8.24 26.91
CA GLY A 70 -30.11 -9.57 26.43
C GLY A 70 -29.48 -10.74 27.21
N ARG A 71 -28.38 -10.51 27.96
CA ARG A 71 -27.79 -11.53 28.84
C ARG A 71 -28.63 -11.81 30.09
N THR A 72 -29.43 -10.84 30.53
CA THR A 72 -30.27 -10.92 31.73
C THR A 72 -31.71 -11.39 31.45
N ALA A 73 -32.09 -11.49 30.17
CA ALA A 73 -33.43 -11.93 29.76
C ALA A 73 -33.66 -13.44 30.00
N SER A 74 -34.76 -13.76 30.68
CA SER A 74 -35.02 -15.08 31.27
C SER A 74 -35.74 -16.09 30.38
N SER A 75 -36.23 -15.76 29.17
CA SER A 75 -37.21 -16.66 28.52
C SER A 75 -37.18 -16.88 27.00
N ASP A 76 -36.28 -16.30 26.19
CA ASP A 76 -36.29 -16.60 24.75
C ASP A 76 -34.89 -16.84 24.15
N SER A 77 -34.76 -17.98 23.45
CA SER A 77 -33.50 -18.39 22.81
C SER A 77 -33.08 -17.44 21.69
N LEU A 78 -34.05 -16.82 21.01
CA LEU A 78 -33.81 -15.92 19.89
C LEU A 78 -33.29 -14.54 20.34
N GLU A 79 -33.80 -14.02 21.46
CA GLU A 79 -33.33 -12.75 22.02
C GLU A 79 -31.88 -12.84 22.51
N LYS A 80 -31.47 -14.00 23.04
CA LYS A 80 -30.06 -14.28 23.40
C LYS A 80 -29.16 -14.30 22.17
N VAL A 81 -29.61 -14.88 21.06
CA VAL A 81 -28.88 -14.84 19.78
C VAL A 81 -28.78 -13.40 19.27
N LEU A 82 -29.87 -12.65 19.28
CA LEU A 82 -29.89 -11.25 18.84
C LEU A 82 -28.93 -10.38 19.67
N ALA A 83 -28.93 -10.54 20.99
CA ALA A 83 -28.02 -9.85 21.90
C ALA A 83 -26.55 -10.18 21.60
N HIS A 84 -26.25 -11.46 21.36
CA HIS A 84 -24.91 -11.88 20.96
C HIS A 84 -24.48 -11.29 19.61
N LEU A 85 -25.40 -11.21 18.64
CA LEU A 85 -25.14 -10.56 17.34
C LEU A 85 -24.87 -9.06 17.50
N CYS A 86 -25.61 -8.37 18.36
CA CYS A 86 -25.35 -6.96 18.69
C CYS A 86 -23.97 -6.76 19.30
N GLY A 87 -23.51 -7.67 20.18
CA GLY A 87 -22.14 -7.67 20.69
C GLY A 87 -21.09 -7.79 19.58
N GLN A 88 -21.29 -8.70 18.62
CA GLN A 88 -20.38 -8.81 17.46
C GLN A 88 -20.42 -7.56 16.56
N LEU A 89 -21.59 -6.97 16.33
CA LEU A 89 -21.71 -5.71 15.59
C LEU A 89 -21.06 -4.53 16.34
N SER A 90 -21.02 -4.54 17.68
CA SER A 90 -20.30 -3.54 18.46
C SER A 90 -18.79 -3.62 18.20
N PHE A 91 -18.22 -4.82 18.18
CA PHE A 91 -16.81 -5.02 17.79
C PHE A 91 -16.53 -4.54 16.37
N PHE A 92 -17.46 -4.72 15.44
CA PHE A 92 -17.35 -4.20 14.08
C PHE A 92 -17.26 -2.67 14.05
N ALA A 93 -18.23 -2.00 14.68
CA ALA A 93 -18.28 -0.56 14.74
C ALA A 93 -16.99 0.01 15.36
N ARG A 94 -16.44 -0.68 16.37
CA ARG A 94 -15.17 -0.32 16.99
C ARG A 94 -13.97 -0.49 16.05
N ALA A 95 -13.91 -1.58 15.27
CA ALA A 95 -12.86 -1.76 14.26
C ALA A 95 -12.93 -0.67 13.18
N ARG A 96 -14.13 -0.30 12.75
CA ARG A 96 -14.36 0.80 11.79
C ARG A 96 -13.95 2.17 12.33
N LEU A 97 -14.21 2.43 13.62
CA LEU A 97 -13.75 3.63 14.28
C LEU A 97 -12.22 3.73 14.24
N GLN A 98 -11.51 2.65 14.61
CA GLN A 98 -10.04 2.61 14.56
C GLN A 98 -9.50 2.74 13.13
N LEU A 99 -10.15 2.13 12.13
CA LEU A 99 -9.76 2.32 10.72
C LEU A 99 -9.98 3.76 10.25
N THR A 100 -11.03 4.42 10.71
CA THR A 100 -11.28 5.84 10.43
C THR A 100 -10.11 6.69 10.96
N GLU A 101 -9.67 6.43 12.19
CA GLU A 101 -8.50 7.09 12.79
C GLU A 101 -7.20 6.79 12.04
N PHE A 102 -6.99 5.53 11.66
CA PHE A 102 -5.84 5.12 10.85
C PHE A 102 -5.77 5.88 9.52
N TYR A 103 -6.89 6.06 8.81
CA TYR A 103 -6.93 6.79 7.55
C TYR A 103 -6.70 8.30 7.71
N GLU A 104 -7.23 8.90 8.78
CA GLU A 104 -6.94 10.30 9.13
C GLU A 104 -5.46 10.50 9.43
N HIS A 105 -4.87 9.60 10.22
CA HIS A 105 -3.45 9.60 10.52
C HIS A 105 -2.60 9.40 9.26
N THR A 106 -2.99 8.47 8.36
CA THR A 106 -2.35 8.26 7.05
C THR A 106 -2.37 9.54 6.20
N CYS A 107 -3.48 10.26 6.16
CA CYS A 107 -3.58 11.56 5.48
C CYS A 107 -2.67 12.62 6.10
N SER A 108 -2.63 12.69 7.43
CA SER A 108 -1.78 13.62 8.16
C SER A 108 -0.30 13.35 7.89
N MET A 109 0.13 12.09 7.93
CA MET A 109 1.49 11.68 7.57
C MET A 109 1.81 11.97 6.11
N GLY A 110 0.84 11.87 5.19
CA GLY A 110 1.02 12.26 3.79
C GLY A 110 1.41 13.73 3.61
N ALA A 111 1.03 14.62 4.54
CA ALA A 111 1.44 16.02 4.55
C ALA A 111 2.89 16.21 5.06
N ASN A 112 3.43 15.25 5.80
CA ASN A 112 4.80 15.27 6.31
C ASN A 112 5.79 14.83 5.24
N ARG A 113 6.93 15.51 5.12
CA ARG A 113 7.94 15.21 4.07
C ARG A 113 8.56 13.83 4.20
N GLN A 114 8.70 13.37 5.43
CA GLN A 114 9.13 12.02 5.76
C GLN A 114 7.93 11.23 6.25
N ILE A 115 7.71 10.08 5.63
CA ILE A 115 6.64 9.17 6.00
C ILE A 115 7.27 7.96 6.67
N ASN A 116 6.91 7.72 7.93
CA ASN A 116 7.28 6.52 8.67
C ASN A 116 6.29 5.39 8.34
N PHE A 117 6.62 4.55 7.36
CA PHE A 117 5.74 3.45 6.97
C PHE A 117 5.69 2.33 8.01
N ASP A 118 6.74 2.17 8.82
CA ASP A 118 6.78 1.18 9.90
C ASP A 118 5.74 1.49 10.99
N GLU A 119 5.57 2.77 11.34
CA GLU A 119 4.53 3.23 12.27
C GLU A 119 3.12 2.93 11.73
N LEU A 120 2.87 3.24 10.45
CA LEU A 120 1.60 2.90 9.80
C LEU A 120 1.36 1.39 9.77
N LEU A 121 2.39 0.60 9.47
CA LEU A 121 2.30 -0.85 9.42
C LEU A 121 2.01 -1.44 10.82
N ALA A 122 2.67 -0.94 11.86
CA ALA A 122 2.42 -1.34 13.23
C ALA A 122 0.97 -1.04 13.65
N HIS A 123 0.48 0.17 13.36
CA HIS A 123 -0.87 0.58 13.68
C HIS A 123 -1.94 -0.29 12.99
N ILE A 124 -1.82 -0.58 11.68
CA ILE A 124 -2.80 -1.44 10.99
C ILE A 124 -2.74 -2.89 11.46
N ARG A 125 -1.55 -3.39 11.84
CA ARG A 125 -1.40 -4.74 12.41
C ARG A 125 -2.06 -4.85 13.78
N GLU A 126 -1.89 -3.86 14.64
CA GLU A 126 -2.57 -3.81 15.94
C GLU A 126 -4.09 -3.84 15.78
N ILE A 127 -4.64 -3.07 14.84
CA ILE A 127 -6.07 -3.11 14.51
C ILE A 127 -6.47 -4.51 14.01
N THR A 128 -5.68 -5.10 13.13
CA THR A 128 -5.99 -6.41 12.54
C THR A 128 -5.99 -7.52 13.59
N ASP A 129 -4.93 -7.61 14.39
CA ASP A 129 -4.75 -8.64 15.42
C ASP A 129 -5.77 -8.46 16.57
N GLY A 130 -6.10 -7.21 16.91
CA GLY A 130 -7.06 -6.86 17.95
C GLY A 130 -8.51 -7.28 17.66
N HIS A 131 -8.84 -7.55 16.40
CA HIS A 131 -10.20 -7.91 15.97
C HIS A 131 -10.33 -9.31 15.35
N LEU A 132 -9.23 -9.93 14.91
CA LEU A 132 -9.19 -11.24 14.24
C LEU A 132 -9.77 -12.42 15.06
N LYS A 133 -9.91 -12.28 16.38
CA LYS A 133 -10.42 -13.34 17.28
C LYS A 133 -11.74 -12.97 17.97
N LYS A 134 -12.48 -11.97 17.47
CA LYS A 134 -13.67 -11.46 18.17
C LYS A 134 -15.00 -11.80 17.52
N PHE A 135 -15.02 -12.39 16.32
CA PHE A 135 -16.26 -12.74 15.63
C PHE A 135 -16.31 -14.23 15.33
N HIS A 136 -17.30 -14.93 15.85
CA HIS A 136 -17.34 -16.39 15.73
C HIS A 136 -18.72 -16.94 15.33
N HIS A 137 -19.73 -16.09 15.11
CA HIS A 137 -21.09 -16.59 14.95
C HIS A 137 -21.39 -17.14 13.53
N PRO A 138 -21.84 -18.41 13.38
CA PRO A 138 -22.11 -19.01 12.07
C PRO A 138 -23.26 -18.39 11.28
N SER A 139 -24.27 -17.78 11.93
CA SER A 139 -25.37 -17.08 11.22
C SER A 139 -24.96 -15.71 10.68
N LEU A 140 -23.86 -15.16 11.19
CA LEU A 140 -23.16 -14.09 10.51
C LEU A 140 -22.38 -14.62 9.33
N SER A 141 -22.33 -15.92 8.99
CA SER A 141 -21.53 -16.41 7.84
C SER A 141 -21.97 -15.86 6.46
N PRO A 142 -23.24 -15.54 6.17
CA PRO A 142 -23.59 -14.80 4.95
C PRO A 142 -23.26 -13.31 5.07
N LEU A 143 -23.29 -12.74 6.27
CA LEU A 143 -22.80 -11.38 6.59
C LEU A 143 -21.25 -11.33 6.63
N LYS A 144 -20.59 -12.47 6.82
CA LYS A 144 -19.15 -12.72 6.75
C LYS A 144 -18.71 -12.60 5.29
N SER A 145 -19.52 -13.12 4.37
CA SER A 145 -19.34 -12.98 2.91
C SER A 145 -19.84 -11.65 2.34
N SER A 146 -20.91 -11.06 2.90
CA SER A 146 -21.62 -9.89 2.31
C SER A 146 -21.33 -8.55 3.00
N PHE A 147 -20.96 -8.55 4.27
CA PHE A 147 -20.77 -7.38 5.13
C PHE A 147 -19.30 -7.16 5.55
N ARG A 148 -18.33 -7.73 4.82
CA ARG A 148 -16.90 -7.42 4.97
C ARG A 148 -16.31 -7.79 6.34
N LEU A 149 -16.90 -8.77 7.04
CA LEU A 149 -16.86 -8.76 8.51
C LEU A 149 -16.12 -9.90 9.21
N PHE A 150 -15.84 -11.08 8.59
CA PHE A 150 -14.92 -12.02 9.27
C PHE A 150 -14.23 -13.07 8.41
N GLU A 151 -13.30 -12.63 7.60
CA GLU A 151 -11.92 -13.13 7.59
C GLU A 151 -11.13 -11.85 7.34
N ASN A 152 -9.98 -11.64 7.99
CA ASN A 152 -9.03 -10.54 7.76
C ASN A 152 -9.35 -9.68 6.52
N SER A 153 -9.97 -8.52 6.76
CA SER A 153 -10.61 -7.74 5.70
C SER A 153 -9.66 -7.55 4.53
N PHE A 154 -10.15 -7.79 3.30
CA PHE A 154 -9.37 -7.47 2.10
C PHE A 154 -8.73 -6.08 2.25
N GLU A 155 -9.46 -5.11 2.79
CA GLU A 155 -8.94 -3.79 3.16
C GLU A 155 -7.68 -3.81 4.05
N CYS A 156 -7.75 -4.34 5.28
CA CYS A 156 -6.61 -4.39 6.21
C CYS A 156 -5.46 -5.23 5.65
N GLU A 157 -5.75 -6.39 5.07
CA GLU A 157 -4.71 -7.25 4.51
C GLU A 157 -4.03 -6.61 3.31
N ILE A 158 -4.79 -5.98 2.41
CA ILE A 158 -4.24 -5.23 1.28
C ILE A 158 -3.41 -4.07 1.83
N LEU A 159 -3.89 -3.31 2.82
CA LEU A 159 -3.13 -2.22 3.43
C LEU A 159 -1.80 -2.71 4.02
N VAL A 160 -1.83 -3.78 4.82
CA VAL A 160 -0.63 -4.43 5.37
C VAL A 160 0.31 -4.79 4.24
N LYS A 161 -0.17 -5.48 3.20
CA LYS A 161 0.68 -5.91 2.08
C LYS A 161 1.24 -4.72 1.30
N LEU A 162 0.46 -3.69 1.01
CA LEU A 162 0.93 -2.49 0.31
C LEU A 162 1.96 -1.70 1.13
N LEU A 163 1.79 -1.62 2.45
CA LEU A 163 2.79 -1.02 3.35
C LEU A 163 4.06 -1.87 3.43
N GLU A 164 3.95 -3.20 3.50
CA GLU A 164 5.08 -4.13 3.44
C GLU A 164 5.85 -4.00 2.11
N VAL A 165 5.15 -3.81 0.98
CA VAL A 165 5.80 -3.50 -0.30
C VAL A 165 6.60 -2.20 -0.18
N GLN A 166 5.99 -1.13 0.31
CA GLN A 166 6.65 0.18 0.43
C GLN A 166 7.89 0.13 1.33
N ILE A 167 7.84 -0.56 2.47
CA ILE A 167 8.98 -0.75 3.38
C ILE A 167 10.07 -1.61 2.71
N ALA A 168 9.68 -2.73 2.08
CA ALA A 168 10.62 -3.59 1.37
C ALA A 168 11.34 -2.83 0.24
N MET A 169 10.65 -1.90 -0.42
CA MET A 169 11.24 -1.04 -1.44
C MET A 169 12.23 -0.01 -0.87
N GLN A 170 11.96 0.56 0.31
CA GLN A 170 12.89 1.46 0.99
C GLN A 170 14.20 0.76 1.36
N SER A 171 14.15 -0.54 1.62
CA SER A 171 15.31 -1.39 1.92
C SER A 171 15.85 -2.14 0.69
N MET A 172 15.31 -1.88 -0.51
CA MET A 172 15.70 -2.54 -1.77
C MET A 172 15.58 -4.07 -1.77
N VAL A 173 14.68 -4.63 -0.95
CA VAL A 173 14.39 -6.07 -0.87
C VAL A 173 13.34 -6.45 -1.93
N PHE A 174 13.77 -6.53 -3.19
CA PHE A 174 12.88 -6.66 -4.35
C PHE A 174 11.98 -7.90 -4.33
N LEU A 175 12.52 -9.08 -3.96
CA LEU A 175 11.72 -10.31 -3.97
C LEU A 175 10.54 -10.19 -3.00
N SER A 176 10.80 -9.70 -1.78
CA SER A 176 9.77 -9.46 -0.77
C SER A 176 8.72 -8.47 -1.28
N ALA A 177 9.17 -7.34 -1.84
CA ALA A 177 8.27 -6.36 -2.44
C ALA A 177 7.38 -6.96 -3.55
N ILE A 178 7.93 -7.81 -4.42
CA ILE A 178 7.16 -8.44 -5.50
C ILE A 178 6.13 -9.44 -4.95
N LEU A 179 6.53 -10.27 -3.97
CA LEU A 179 5.63 -11.27 -3.36
C LEU A 179 4.46 -10.60 -2.66
N HIS A 180 4.72 -9.58 -1.83
CA HIS A 180 3.65 -8.82 -1.17
C HIS A 180 2.75 -8.09 -2.17
N LEU A 181 3.31 -7.56 -3.25
CA LEU A 181 2.55 -6.87 -4.29
C LEU A 181 1.61 -7.83 -5.04
N HIS A 182 2.08 -9.04 -5.32
CA HIS A 182 1.25 -10.10 -5.91
C HIS A 182 0.13 -10.53 -4.96
N GLU A 183 0.41 -10.67 -3.67
CA GLU A 183 -0.61 -11.00 -2.67
C GLU A 183 -1.68 -9.89 -2.58
N ALA A 184 -1.27 -8.61 -2.54
CA ALA A 184 -2.18 -7.47 -2.57
C ALA A 184 -3.04 -7.45 -3.84
N HIS A 185 -2.44 -7.73 -5.01
CA HIS A 185 -3.17 -7.81 -6.28
C HIS A 185 -4.21 -8.93 -6.29
N SER A 186 -3.83 -10.14 -5.85
CA SER A 186 -4.72 -11.30 -5.79
C SER A 186 -5.94 -10.99 -4.91
N LYS A 187 -5.70 -10.34 -3.76
CA LYS A 187 -6.74 -9.90 -2.82
C LYS A 187 -7.64 -8.81 -3.40
N LEU A 188 -7.09 -7.84 -4.12
CA LEU A 188 -7.87 -6.81 -4.82
C LEU A 188 -8.80 -7.42 -5.88
N CYS A 189 -8.31 -8.35 -6.71
CA CYS A 189 -9.13 -9.03 -7.72
C CYS A 189 -10.22 -9.94 -7.10
N ALA A 190 -9.88 -10.62 -6.00
CA ALA A 190 -10.86 -11.39 -5.24
C ALA A 190 -11.96 -10.48 -4.67
N TRP A 191 -11.58 -9.32 -4.13
CA TRP A 191 -12.55 -8.32 -3.67
C TRP A 191 -13.43 -7.81 -4.82
N GLU A 192 -12.87 -7.51 -6.00
CA GLU A 192 -13.66 -7.08 -7.17
C GLU A 192 -14.78 -8.05 -7.52
N SER A 193 -14.45 -9.35 -7.54
CA SER A 193 -15.37 -10.42 -7.89
C SER A 193 -16.57 -10.48 -6.92
N THR A 194 -16.35 -10.16 -5.63
CA THR A 194 -17.44 -10.09 -4.63
C THR A 194 -18.33 -8.86 -4.80
N VAL A 195 -17.79 -7.74 -5.29
CA VAL A 195 -18.56 -6.52 -5.54
C VAL A 195 -19.51 -6.72 -6.72
N GLN A 196 -19.03 -7.31 -7.82
CA GLN A 196 -19.82 -7.53 -9.04
C GLN A 196 -21.00 -8.50 -8.82
N LEU A 197 -20.83 -9.53 -7.98
CA LEU A 197 -21.91 -10.47 -7.62
C LEU A 197 -23.10 -9.77 -6.93
N ARG A 198 -22.86 -8.67 -6.21
CA ARG A 198 -23.92 -7.88 -5.56
C ARG A 198 -24.77 -7.12 -6.58
N ASP A 199 -24.16 -6.60 -7.65
CA ASP A 199 -24.84 -5.81 -8.66
C ASP A 199 -25.79 -6.67 -9.50
N THR A 200 -25.42 -7.92 -9.79
CA THR A 200 -26.33 -8.86 -10.47
C THR A 200 -27.61 -9.18 -9.71
N ARG A 201 -27.62 -9.06 -8.37
CA ARG A 201 -28.83 -9.28 -7.53
C ARG A 201 -29.73 -8.04 -7.42
N ARG A 202 -29.27 -6.85 -7.82
CA ARG A 202 -30.04 -5.59 -7.77
C ARG A 202 -30.61 -5.16 -9.13
N SER A 203 -30.56 -6.03 -10.13
CA SER A 203 -30.95 -5.74 -11.51
C SER A 203 -32.46 -5.67 -11.72
N PHE A 204 -33.12 -4.67 -11.13
CA PHE A 204 -34.44 -4.16 -11.54
C PHE A 204 -34.52 -2.61 -11.50
N SER A 205 -33.39 -1.91 -11.33
CA SER A 205 -33.37 -0.45 -11.21
C SER A 205 -32.56 0.18 -12.35
N PHE A 206 -33.22 0.99 -13.18
CA PHE A 206 -32.65 1.73 -14.33
C PHE A 206 -31.74 2.91 -13.94
N VAL A 207 -31.13 2.90 -12.75
CA VAL A 207 -30.33 4.02 -12.23
C VAL A 207 -28.86 3.61 -12.13
N SER A 208 -28.10 4.10 -13.13
CA SER A 208 -26.64 4.28 -13.25
C SER A 208 -25.66 3.17 -12.79
N LYS A 209 -24.65 2.92 -13.63
CA LYS A 209 -23.43 2.14 -13.31
C LYS A 209 -22.87 2.61 -11.96
N GLN A 210 -23.06 1.82 -10.91
CA GLN A 210 -22.50 2.12 -9.59
C GLN A 210 -20.98 2.01 -9.70
N SER A 211 -20.26 3.12 -9.54
CA SER A 211 -18.80 3.11 -9.49
C SER A 211 -18.33 2.41 -8.22
N ASN A 212 -17.26 1.62 -8.33
CA ASN A 212 -16.64 0.97 -7.18
C ASN A 212 -16.40 1.98 -6.03
N PRO A 213 -16.49 1.54 -4.76
CA PRO A 213 -16.30 2.43 -3.62
C PRO A 213 -14.98 3.22 -3.65
N ALA A 214 -14.98 4.44 -3.11
CA ALA A 214 -13.82 5.34 -3.19
C ALA A 214 -12.56 4.75 -2.53
N HIS A 215 -12.70 4.12 -1.36
CA HIS A 215 -11.59 3.44 -0.67
C HIS A 215 -10.97 2.31 -1.51
N TYR A 216 -11.80 1.49 -2.17
CA TYR A 216 -11.34 0.42 -3.04
C TYR A 216 -10.54 0.97 -4.22
N HIS A 217 -11.03 2.05 -4.84
CA HIS A 217 -10.32 2.71 -5.93
C HIS A 217 -8.97 3.31 -5.47
N TRP A 218 -8.91 3.85 -4.25
CA TRP A 218 -7.65 4.34 -3.70
C TRP A 218 -6.64 3.21 -3.45
N LEU A 219 -7.08 2.04 -2.95
CA LEU A 219 -6.18 0.88 -2.78
C LEU A 219 -5.59 0.41 -4.12
N TRP A 220 -6.39 0.41 -5.18
CA TRP A 220 -5.89 0.15 -6.54
C TRP A 220 -4.87 1.20 -6.99
N LYS A 221 -5.13 2.49 -6.75
CA LYS A 221 -4.16 3.56 -7.03
C LYS A 221 -2.86 3.37 -6.26
N PHE A 222 -2.94 2.93 -4.99
CA PHE A 222 -1.76 2.64 -4.19
C PHE A 222 -0.98 1.46 -4.79
N LYS A 223 -1.66 0.36 -5.12
CA LYS A 223 -1.05 -0.77 -5.82
C LYS A 223 -0.37 -0.35 -7.12
N ASP A 224 -1.04 0.44 -7.96
CA ASP A 224 -0.51 0.88 -9.26
C ASP A 224 0.70 1.82 -9.11
N ALA A 225 0.69 2.71 -8.11
CA ALA A 225 1.83 3.55 -7.78
C ALA A 225 3.04 2.72 -7.32
N LEU A 226 2.82 1.69 -6.50
CA LEU A 226 3.86 0.77 -6.07
C LEU A 226 4.37 -0.10 -7.22
N VAL A 227 3.48 -0.64 -8.05
CA VAL A 227 3.84 -1.35 -9.30
C VAL A 227 4.77 -0.49 -10.13
N SER A 228 4.38 0.76 -10.39
CA SER A 228 5.20 1.71 -11.12
C SER A 228 6.57 1.83 -10.46
N LYS A 229 6.64 2.14 -9.17
CA LYS A 229 7.92 2.31 -8.47
C LYS A 229 8.78 1.03 -8.48
N VAL A 230 8.19 -0.16 -8.31
CA VAL A 230 8.89 -1.47 -8.37
C VAL A 230 9.38 -1.74 -9.78
N GLN A 231 8.52 -1.63 -10.79
CA GLN A 231 8.89 -1.83 -12.20
C GLN A 231 10.04 -0.90 -12.58
N HIS A 232 9.99 0.36 -12.18
CA HIS A 232 11.08 1.28 -12.43
C HIS A 232 12.37 0.82 -11.76
N LEU A 233 12.38 0.60 -10.44
CA LEU A 233 13.60 0.19 -9.73
C LEU A 233 14.12 -1.19 -10.18
N HIS A 234 13.24 -2.09 -10.63
CA HIS A 234 13.56 -3.46 -11.05
C HIS A 234 14.00 -3.57 -12.53
N LEU A 235 13.33 -2.89 -13.47
CA LEU A 235 13.80 -2.77 -14.87
C LEU A 235 15.16 -2.04 -14.93
N LEU A 236 15.41 -1.15 -13.97
CA LEU A 236 16.68 -0.45 -13.83
C LEU A 236 17.82 -1.33 -13.33
N SER A 237 17.55 -2.49 -12.71
CA SER A 237 18.60 -3.37 -12.19
C SER A 237 19.06 -4.47 -13.16
N HIS A 238 18.53 -4.56 -14.39
CA HIS A 238 18.80 -5.68 -15.31
C HIS A 238 18.45 -7.07 -14.73
N VAL A 239 17.67 -7.12 -13.64
CA VAL A 239 17.38 -8.38 -12.93
C VAL A 239 16.20 -9.14 -13.53
N PHE A 240 15.34 -8.57 -14.37
CA PHE A 240 14.30 -9.42 -14.99
C PHE A 240 14.93 -10.44 -15.95
N THR A 241 15.91 -10.04 -16.77
CA THR A 241 16.64 -10.98 -17.63
C THR A 241 17.64 -11.83 -16.84
N LEU A 242 18.30 -11.28 -15.81
CA LEU A 242 19.25 -12.04 -14.98
C LEU A 242 18.56 -12.96 -13.97
N PHE A 243 17.36 -12.68 -13.47
CA PHE A 243 16.63 -13.62 -12.63
C PHE A 243 16.30 -14.87 -13.45
N PHE A 244 15.84 -14.72 -14.70
CA PHE A 244 15.70 -15.86 -15.60
C PHE A 244 17.04 -16.48 -15.99
N SER A 245 18.09 -15.70 -16.25
CA SER A 245 19.40 -16.23 -16.64
C SER A 245 20.14 -16.93 -15.48
N THR A 246 20.05 -16.42 -14.25
CA THR A 246 20.60 -16.99 -13.02
C THR A 246 19.77 -18.19 -12.57
N VAL A 247 18.44 -18.14 -12.66
CA VAL A 247 17.60 -19.33 -12.43
C VAL A 247 17.83 -20.39 -13.51
N HIS A 248 18.14 -19.99 -14.75
CA HIS A 248 18.54 -20.87 -15.83
C HIS A 248 19.99 -21.38 -15.68
N ALA A 249 20.89 -20.61 -15.04
CA ALA A 249 22.28 -20.97 -14.76
C ALA A 249 22.44 -21.80 -13.48
N LEU A 250 21.50 -21.70 -12.53
CA LEU A 250 21.36 -22.62 -11.40
C LEU A 250 20.83 -24.00 -11.83
N LEU A 251 20.48 -24.18 -13.10
CA LEU A 251 20.27 -25.49 -13.71
C LEU A 251 21.63 -25.97 -14.27
N PRO A 252 22.25 -27.03 -13.71
CA PRO A 252 23.47 -27.57 -14.28
C PRO A 252 23.24 -28.06 -15.72
N PRO A 253 24.24 -27.93 -16.61
CA PRO A 253 24.14 -28.43 -17.97
C PRO A 253 24.30 -29.95 -17.95
N ASN A 254 23.26 -30.64 -18.42
CA ASN A 254 23.16 -32.08 -18.66
C ASN A 254 23.04 -33.07 -17.48
N PRO A 255 22.37 -34.22 -17.73
CA PRO A 255 21.81 -35.07 -16.69
C PRO A 255 22.63 -36.35 -16.51
N GLU A 256 23.08 -36.61 -15.29
CA GLU A 256 23.40 -37.97 -14.86
C GLU A 256 22.45 -38.38 -13.73
N GLN A 257 21.49 -39.20 -14.15
CA GLN A 257 20.89 -40.33 -13.41
C GLN A 257 20.47 -40.08 -11.96
N THR A 258 19.22 -39.65 -11.79
CA THR A 258 18.28 -40.15 -10.75
C THR A 258 16.88 -39.59 -11.05
N ASP A 259 15.88 -40.47 -11.17
CA ASP A 259 14.49 -40.09 -11.54
C ASP A 259 13.82 -39.13 -10.54
N ASP A 260 14.24 -39.17 -9.28
CA ASP A 260 13.73 -38.28 -8.23
C ASP A 260 14.28 -36.85 -8.34
N ALA A 261 15.54 -36.68 -8.77
CA ALA A 261 16.12 -35.37 -9.05
C ALA A 261 15.45 -34.71 -10.28
N ALA A 262 15.11 -35.50 -11.29
CA ALA A 262 14.36 -35.03 -12.46
C ALA A 262 12.93 -34.59 -12.09
N ARG A 263 12.23 -35.31 -11.20
CA ARG A 263 10.90 -34.92 -10.69
C ARG A 263 10.95 -33.66 -9.82
N ALA A 264 11.94 -33.53 -8.94
CA ALA A 264 12.15 -32.33 -8.14
C ALA A 264 12.45 -31.11 -9.01
N LYS A 265 13.28 -31.27 -10.05
CA LYS A 265 13.59 -30.25 -11.07
C LYS A 265 12.34 -29.82 -11.84
N LYS A 266 11.49 -30.76 -12.26
CA LYS A 266 10.25 -30.48 -12.98
C LYS A 266 9.24 -29.72 -12.11
N ARG A 267 9.15 -30.04 -10.81
CA ARG A 267 8.36 -29.29 -9.82
C ARG A 267 8.92 -27.88 -9.59
N GLY A 268 10.24 -27.74 -9.45
CA GLY A 268 10.90 -26.43 -9.31
C GLY A 268 10.66 -25.52 -10.51
N VAL A 269 10.86 -26.03 -11.73
CA VAL A 269 10.62 -25.28 -12.97
C VAL A 269 9.13 -24.91 -13.15
N ALA A 270 8.21 -25.79 -12.77
CA ALA A 270 6.78 -25.50 -12.78
C ALA A 270 6.41 -24.40 -11.75
N SER A 271 6.97 -24.46 -10.54
CA SER A 271 6.80 -23.42 -9.51
C SER A 271 7.38 -22.08 -9.95
N ILE A 272 8.56 -22.08 -10.59
CA ILE A 272 9.20 -20.87 -11.14
C ILE A 272 8.39 -20.29 -12.31
N ARG A 273 7.88 -21.12 -13.23
CA ARG A 273 6.99 -20.65 -14.32
C ARG A 273 5.68 -20.11 -13.77
N ARG A 274 5.12 -20.73 -12.74
CA ARG A 274 3.90 -20.25 -12.07
C ARG A 274 4.17 -18.92 -11.37
N LEU A 275 5.27 -18.78 -10.63
CA LEU A 275 5.73 -17.52 -10.04
C LEU A 275 5.96 -16.45 -11.10
N SER A 276 6.60 -16.78 -12.22
CA SER A 276 6.79 -15.86 -13.35
C SER A 276 5.47 -15.36 -13.90
N PHE A 277 4.54 -16.26 -14.20
CA PHE A 277 3.23 -15.91 -14.74
C PHE A 277 2.43 -15.05 -13.74
N GLN A 278 2.48 -15.42 -12.46
CA GLN A 278 1.86 -14.70 -11.35
C GLN A 278 2.44 -13.29 -11.20
N VAL A 279 3.76 -13.15 -11.21
CA VAL A 279 4.45 -11.86 -11.16
C VAL A 279 4.10 -11.00 -12.37
N SER A 280 4.10 -11.58 -13.58
CA SER A 280 3.67 -10.87 -14.79
C SER A 280 2.22 -10.38 -14.68
N SER A 281 1.31 -11.17 -14.12
CA SER A 281 -0.09 -10.76 -13.92
C SER A 281 -0.25 -9.59 -12.94
N ALA A 282 0.52 -9.58 -11.83
CA ALA A 282 0.52 -8.48 -10.87
C ALA A 282 0.99 -7.14 -11.47
N PHE A 283 1.76 -7.21 -12.56
CA PHE A 283 2.32 -6.09 -13.30
C PHE A 283 1.45 -5.62 -14.49
N VAL A 284 0.33 -6.30 -14.79
CA VAL A 284 -0.63 -5.83 -15.80
C VAL A 284 -1.53 -4.76 -15.17
N PRO A 285 -1.54 -3.51 -15.69
CA PRO A 285 -2.48 -2.49 -15.24
C PRO A 285 -3.90 -2.88 -15.71
N GLN A 286 -4.81 -3.15 -14.77
CA GLN A 286 -6.21 -3.48 -15.07
C GLN A 286 -7.16 -2.27 -15.04
N SER A 287 -6.69 -1.10 -14.59
CA SER A 287 -7.53 0.10 -14.48
C SER A 287 -7.56 0.90 -15.79
N ASP A 288 -8.77 1.25 -16.24
CA ASP A 288 -9.06 2.11 -17.41
C ASP A 288 -8.72 3.60 -17.15
N CYS A 289 -7.73 3.86 -16.30
CA CYS A 289 -7.45 5.17 -15.77
C CYS A 289 -6.39 5.89 -16.61
N ARG A 290 -6.64 7.18 -16.83
CA ARG A 290 -5.80 8.19 -17.49
C ARG A 290 -4.40 8.38 -16.88
N LEU A 291 -3.93 7.46 -16.04
CA LEU A 291 -2.58 7.38 -15.47
C LEU A 291 -1.55 6.77 -16.45
N LYS A 292 -1.99 6.25 -17.61
CA LYS A 292 -1.07 5.84 -18.70
C LYS A 292 -0.13 6.96 -19.17
N GLN A 293 -0.52 8.24 -19.00
CA GLN A 293 0.31 9.39 -19.36
C GLN A 293 1.22 9.91 -18.23
N SER A 294 0.95 9.60 -16.96
CA SER A 294 1.66 10.21 -15.83
C SER A 294 2.92 9.47 -15.39
N PHE A 295 3.18 8.27 -15.92
CA PHE A 295 4.37 7.49 -15.62
C PHE A 295 5.19 7.24 -16.87
N LEU A 296 5.70 8.31 -17.48
CA LEU A 296 6.83 8.16 -18.40
C LEU A 296 7.94 7.44 -17.62
N PRO A 297 8.51 6.34 -18.15
CA PRO A 297 9.50 5.55 -17.42
C PRO A 297 10.56 6.43 -16.75
N ILE A 298 10.77 6.29 -15.44
CA ILE A 298 11.75 7.08 -14.66
C ILE A 298 13.07 7.24 -15.45
N ARG A 299 13.57 6.13 -16.01
CA ARG A 299 14.76 6.11 -16.86
C ARG A 299 14.68 7.05 -18.05
N LEU A 300 13.56 7.03 -18.79
CA LEU A 300 13.37 7.90 -19.95
C LEU A 300 13.37 9.37 -19.55
N ARG A 301 12.84 9.72 -18.37
CA ARG A 301 12.89 11.10 -17.87
C ARG A 301 14.30 11.53 -17.49
N LEU A 302 15.06 10.67 -16.79
CA LEU A 302 16.46 10.93 -16.45
C LEU A 302 17.31 11.09 -17.72
N VAL A 303 17.15 10.21 -18.71
CA VAL A 303 17.84 10.26 -20.01
C VAL A 303 17.46 11.50 -20.80
N SER A 304 16.16 11.83 -20.83
CA SER A 304 15.67 13.03 -21.53
C SER A 304 16.20 14.31 -20.89
N PHE A 305 16.26 14.36 -19.55
CA PHE A 305 16.85 15.47 -18.82
C PHE A 305 18.36 15.60 -19.07
N GLN A 306 19.08 14.47 -19.01
CA GLN A 306 20.51 14.41 -19.32
C GLN A 306 20.78 15.00 -20.71
N ARG A 307 20.06 14.55 -21.73
CA ARG A 307 20.20 15.03 -23.11
C ARG A 307 19.87 16.50 -23.27
N LYS A 308 18.86 17.02 -22.57
CA LYS A 308 18.43 18.41 -22.66
C LYS A 308 19.37 19.39 -21.97
N THR A 309 20.03 18.97 -20.89
CA THR A 309 20.91 19.84 -20.10
C THR A 309 22.39 19.62 -20.37
N ASP A 310 22.71 18.61 -21.18
CA ASP A 310 24.06 18.12 -21.40
C ASP A 310 24.75 17.73 -20.08
N ALA A 311 24.00 17.12 -19.16
CA ALA A 311 24.58 16.58 -17.95
C ALA A 311 25.53 15.43 -18.30
N LYS A 312 26.71 15.38 -17.68
CA LYS A 312 27.65 14.29 -17.90
C LYS A 312 27.12 12.97 -17.34
N TYR A 313 26.59 13.03 -16.11
CA TYR A 313 26.02 11.87 -15.43
C TYR A 313 24.73 12.22 -14.70
N VAL A 314 23.79 11.28 -14.69
CA VAL A 314 22.59 11.31 -13.85
C VAL A 314 22.46 9.98 -13.13
N LEU A 315 22.41 10.02 -11.80
CA LEU A 315 22.52 8.85 -10.92
C LEU A 315 21.36 8.81 -9.92
N LEU A 316 20.84 7.62 -9.63
CA LEU A 316 20.10 7.35 -8.40
C LEU A 316 20.97 6.44 -7.54
N ILE A 317 21.32 6.93 -6.35
CA ILE A 317 22.22 6.26 -5.42
C ILE A 317 21.40 5.76 -4.23
N PHE A 318 21.49 4.46 -3.96
CA PHE A 318 20.97 3.84 -2.75
C PHE A 318 22.07 3.77 -1.69
N ASP A 319 21.72 4.17 -0.49
CA ASP A 319 22.54 4.09 0.70
C ASP A 319 22.11 2.89 1.54
N SER A 320 22.96 1.86 1.53
CA SER A 320 22.78 0.64 2.31
C SER A 320 23.44 0.69 3.69
N ALA A 321 24.01 1.84 4.09
CA ALA A 321 24.49 2.02 5.46
C ALA A 321 23.34 1.73 6.44
N ASP A 322 23.65 1.00 7.53
CA ASP A 322 22.68 0.62 8.56
C ASP A 322 21.44 -0.12 8.00
N CYS A 323 21.61 -0.88 6.91
CA CYS A 323 20.56 -1.72 6.32
C CYS A 323 20.86 -3.20 6.53
N ASP A 324 20.59 -3.73 7.73
CA ASP A 324 20.89 -5.13 8.06
C ASP A 324 20.20 -6.15 7.14
N GLN A 325 19.05 -5.77 6.59
CA GLN A 325 18.27 -6.61 5.67
C GLN A 325 18.80 -6.57 4.23
N TYR A 326 19.68 -5.65 3.89
CA TYR A 326 20.19 -5.50 2.54
C TYR A 326 21.28 -6.52 2.25
N LYS A 327 20.93 -7.58 1.52
CA LYS A 327 21.86 -8.62 1.10
C LYS A 327 22.49 -8.38 -0.27
N GLY A 328 22.49 -7.16 -0.80
CA GLY A 328 22.97 -6.91 -2.17
C GLY A 328 21.84 -6.96 -3.22
N ARG A 329 22.21 -6.80 -4.50
CA ARG A 329 21.25 -6.70 -5.60
C ARG A 329 20.65 -8.05 -5.98
N GLY A 330 19.36 -8.02 -6.33
CA GLY A 330 18.65 -9.18 -6.88
C GLY A 330 18.33 -10.25 -5.84
N TYR A 331 18.02 -11.45 -6.32
CA TYR A 331 17.80 -12.59 -5.45
C TYR A 331 19.13 -13.10 -4.87
N GLN A 332 19.18 -13.26 -3.56
CA GLN A 332 20.29 -13.88 -2.85
C GLN A 332 19.77 -15.13 -2.15
N HIS A 333 20.47 -16.25 -2.33
CA HIS A 333 20.12 -17.50 -1.64
C HIS A 333 20.22 -17.31 -0.12
N PRO A 334 19.26 -17.82 0.69
CA PRO A 334 19.28 -17.64 2.15
C PRO A 334 20.59 -18.08 2.82
N ASP A 335 21.16 -19.18 2.35
CA ASP A 335 22.38 -19.79 2.92
C ASP A 335 23.69 -19.20 2.37
N ARG A 336 23.61 -18.18 1.49
CA ARG A 336 24.82 -17.53 0.97
C ARG A 336 25.42 -16.66 2.07
N PHE A 337 26.71 -16.88 2.36
CA PHE A 337 27.47 -15.96 3.19
C PHE A 337 27.49 -14.57 2.53
N PHE A 338 27.04 -13.56 3.27
CA PHE A 338 26.96 -12.19 2.82
C PHE A 338 27.63 -11.28 3.84
N GLU A 339 28.65 -10.57 3.40
CA GLU A 339 29.26 -9.50 4.19
C GLU A 339 28.58 -8.17 3.83
N PRO A 340 28.00 -7.45 4.80
CA PRO A 340 27.35 -6.17 4.52
C PRO A 340 28.37 -5.15 4.02
N PRO A 341 28.06 -4.40 2.94
CA PRO A 341 28.98 -3.44 2.37
C PRO A 341 29.27 -2.30 3.36
N ARG A 342 30.54 -1.92 3.50
CA ARG A 342 30.99 -0.89 4.44
C ARG A 342 31.64 0.28 3.73
N GLY A 343 31.57 1.47 4.33
CA GLY A 343 32.20 2.69 3.82
C GLY A 343 31.70 3.03 2.41
N VAL A 344 32.61 3.18 1.46
CA VAL A 344 32.27 3.56 0.07
C VAL A 344 31.39 2.53 -0.64
N GLU A 345 31.45 1.26 -0.22
CA GLU A 345 30.68 0.18 -0.82
C GLU A 345 29.21 0.18 -0.37
N SER A 346 28.88 0.87 0.73
CA SER A 346 27.49 0.99 1.19
C SER A 346 26.65 1.80 0.21
N PHE A 347 27.29 2.64 -0.62
CA PHE A 347 26.63 3.40 -1.65
C PHE A 347 26.59 2.61 -2.96
N GLN A 348 25.41 2.53 -3.56
CA GLN A 348 25.21 1.83 -4.82
C GLN A 348 24.44 2.67 -5.83
N ALA A 349 24.99 2.84 -7.03
CA ALA A 349 24.29 3.49 -8.15
C ALA A 349 23.19 2.56 -8.70
N VAL A 350 21.97 2.63 -8.13
CA VAL A 350 20.79 1.90 -8.59
C VAL A 350 20.46 2.25 -10.04
N VAL A 351 20.60 3.52 -10.37
CA VAL A 351 20.51 4.02 -11.73
C VAL A 351 21.76 4.81 -12.04
N SER A 352 22.30 4.59 -13.22
CA SER A 352 23.39 5.38 -13.74
C SER A 352 23.21 5.56 -15.23
N TYR A 353 23.30 6.80 -15.69
CA TYR A 353 23.29 7.10 -17.11
C TYR A 353 24.31 8.20 -17.44
N PRO A 354 25.09 8.06 -18.54
CA PRO A 354 25.12 6.92 -19.47
C PRO A 354 25.76 5.65 -18.87
N THR A 355 26.77 5.80 -18.01
CA THR A 355 27.47 4.71 -17.30
C THR A 355 27.78 5.13 -15.87
N LYS A 356 28.27 4.21 -15.02
CA LYS A 356 28.71 4.54 -13.65
C LYS A 356 30.06 5.30 -13.71
N PRO A 357 30.16 6.51 -13.14
CA PRO A 357 31.42 7.25 -13.11
C PRO A 357 32.34 6.72 -12.01
N SER A 358 33.08 5.64 -12.28
CA SER A 358 33.97 5.01 -11.29
C SER A 358 35.03 5.96 -10.73
N HIS A 359 35.57 6.85 -11.56
CA HIS A 359 36.61 7.82 -11.18
C HIS A 359 36.09 8.94 -10.27
N LEU A 360 34.78 9.27 -10.32
CA LEU A 360 34.16 10.28 -9.46
C LEU A 360 33.52 9.66 -8.21
N TRP A 361 33.43 8.33 -8.13
CA TRP A 361 32.67 7.64 -7.08
C TRP A 361 33.10 8.03 -5.66
N PRO A 362 34.40 8.11 -5.32
CA PRO A 362 34.84 8.56 -3.99
C PRO A 362 34.40 9.99 -3.67
N SER A 363 34.51 10.91 -4.63
CA SER A 363 34.10 12.32 -4.46
C SER A 363 32.59 12.45 -4.26
N ILE A 364 31.79 11.68 -5.00
CA ILE A 364 30.32 11.64 -4.84
C ILE A 364 29.95 11.15 -3.44
N VAL A 365 30.55 10.04 -2.99
CA VAL A 365 30.26 9.46 -1.67
C VAL A 365 30.70 10.39 -0.54
N MET A 366 31.89 10.99 -0.65
CA MET A 366 32.39 11.99 0.31
C MET A 366 31.43 13.16 0.40
N THR A 367 31.02 13.73 -0.74
CA THR A 367 30.05 14.83 -0.81
C THR A 367 28.72 14.47 -0.13
N MET A 368 28.19 13.28 -0.41
CA MET A 368 26.94 12.81 0.20
C MET A 368 27.04 12.67 1.72
N SER A 369 28.21 12.25 2.22
CA SER A 369 28.49 12.08 3.64
C SER A 369 28.67 13.44 4.33
N ASP A 370 29.49 14.33 3.77
CA ASP A 370 29.75 15.67 4.29
C ASP A 370 28.48 16.53 4.32
N LYS A 371 27.59 16.34 3.35
CA LYS A 371 26.34 17.07 3.19
C LYS A 371 25.11 16.31 3.69
N ALA A 372 25.31 15.25 4.47
CA ALA A 372 24.22 14.40 4.96
C ALA A 372 23.14 15.19 5.72
N ASN A 373 23.53 16.10 6.61
CA ASN A 373 22.59 16.93 7.38
C ASN A 373 21.68 17.78 6.49
N GLU A 374 22.24 18.40 5.44
CA GLU A 374 21.48 19.21 4.49
C GLU A 374 20.56 18.33 3.63
N LEU A 375 21.06 17.17 3.16
CA LEU A 375 20.30 16.23 2.35
C LEU A 375 19.16 15.57 3.13
N ASN A 376 19.34 15.29 4.42
CA ASN A 376 18.34 14.63 5.27
C ASN A 376 17.09 15.50 5.52
N THR A 377 17.19 16.82 5.31
CA THR A 377 16.01 17.70 5.30
C THR A 377 15.03 17.36 4.17
N MET A 378 15.49 16.72 3.09
CA MET A 378 14.71 16.41 1.88
C MET A 378 14.07 17.63 1.19
N GLU A 379 14.52 18.84 1.53
CA GLU A 379 14.03 20.10 0.95
C GLU A 379 15.02 20.73 0.00
N ARG A 380 16.30 20.62 0.34
CA ARG A 380 17.36 21.38 -0.34
C ARG A 380 17.96 20.59 -1.49
N ILE A 381 18.34 21.36 -2.50
CA ILE A 381 19.24 20.93 -3.55
C ILE A 381 20.62 21.39 -3.12
N VAL A 382 21.51 20.44 -2.91
CA VAL A 382 22.90 20.70 -2.57
C VAL A 382 23.66 20.85 -3.89
N SER A 383 24.23 22.03 -4.13
CA SER A 383 25.03 22.35 -5.31
C SER A 383 26.47 22.62 -4.91
N LEU A 384 27.43 22.02 -5.62
CA LEU A 384 28.87 22.19 -5.36
C LEU A 384 29.67 22.10 -6.64
N TYR A 385 30.69 22.96 -6.74
CA TYR A 385 31.66 22.94 -7.81
C TYR A 385 33.03 22.54 -7.26
N ASP A 386 33.60 21.48 -7.83
CA ASP A 386 34.94 21.03 -7.52
C ASP A 386 35.93 21.75 -8.45
N ASN A 387 36.75 22.65 -7.89
CA ASN A 387 37.75 23.39 -8.65
C ASN A 387 38.94 22.54 -9.12
N VAL A 388 39.16 21.36 -8.52
CA VAL A 388 40.26 20.46 -8.91
C VAL A 388 39.80 19.58 -10.06
N LEU A 389 38.65 18.93 -9.90
CA LEU A 389 38.09 18.03 -10.91
C LEU A 389 37.35 18.79 -12.03
N GLN A 390 37.03 20.07 -11.82
CA GLN A 390 36.25 20.92 -12.73
C GLN A 390 34.83 20.37 -13.01
N PHE A 391 34.22 19.72 -12.01
CA PHE A 391 32.85 19.20 -12.09
C PHE A 391 31.89 19.97 -11.18
N THR A 392 30.65 20.16 -11.64
CA THR A 392 29.54 20.61 -10.79
C THR A 392 28.63 19.44 -10.44
N TYR A 393 28.26 19.32 -9.17
CA TYR A 393 27.35 18.32 -8.66
C TYR A 393 26.09 18.98 -8.10
N PHE A 394 24.93 18.42 -8.44
CA PHE A 394 23.65 18.73 -7.82
C PHE A 394 23.10 17.46 -7.17
N LEU A 395 22.78 17.53 -5.88
CA LEU A 395 22.29 16.40 -5.09
C LEU A 395 20.98 16.75 -4.41
N THR A 396 20.05 15.80 -4.37
CA THR A 396 18.83 15.91 -3.57
C THR A 396 18.35 14.54 -3.09
N ARG A 397 17.85 14.49 -1.85
CA ARG A 397 17.36 13.25 -1.22
C ARG A 397 15.90 13.03 -1.61
N ILE A 398 15.62 11.91 -2.29
CA ILE A 398 14.25 11.53 -2.71
C ILE A 398 13.52 10.85 -1.56
N GLU A 399 14.16 9.83 -0.98
CA GLU A 399 13.71 9.03 0.18
C GLU A 399 14.90 8.87 1.14
N PRO A 400 14.72 8.44 2.41
CA PRO A 400 15.81 8.38 3.40
C PRO A 400 17.10 7.74 2.88
N ARG A 401 16.97 6.68 2.07
CA ARG A 401 18.08 5.90 1.50
C ARG A 401 18.33 6.13 0.01
N ILE A 402 17.61 7.04 -0.67
CA ILE A 402 17.75 7.26 -2.12
C ILE A 402 18.08 8.72 -2.42
N THR A 403 19.20 8.94 -3.09
CA THR A 403 19.68 10.28 -3.50
C THR A 403 19.77 10.37 -5.01
N LEU A 404 19.24 11.46 -5.59
CA LEU A 404 19.45 11.83 -6.98
C LEU A 404 20.70 12.70 -7.08
N VAL A 405 21.61 12.34 -7.99
CA VAL A 405 22.83 13.09 -8.27
C VAL A 405 22.91 13.42 -9.76
N VAL A 406 23.15 14.68 -10.09
CA VAL A 406 23.39 15.17 -11.45
C VAL A 406 24.77 15.81 -11.49
N ILE A 407 25.56 15.47 -12.50
CA ILE A 407 26.96 15.89 -12.63
C ILE A 407 27.19 16.54 -13.98
N TYR A 408 27.90 17.67 -14.01
CA TYR A 408 28.31 18.40 -15.21
C TYR A 408 29.84 18.55 -15.24
N ASP A 409 30.47 18.33 -16.39
CA ASP A 409 31.91 18.55 -16.65
C ASP A 409 32.24 20.03 -16.95
N SER A 410 31.45 20.93 -16.37
CA SER A 410 31.61 22.37 -16.47
C SER A 410 31.02 23.04 -15.23
N LYS A 411 31.43 24.27 -14.97
CA LYS A 411 30.83 25.10 -13.91
C LYS A 411 29.39 25.44 -14.27
N LYS A 412 28.44 25.06 -13.41
CA LYS A 412 27.02 25.42 -13.52
C LYS A 412 26.60 26.34 -12.38
N SER A 413 25.66 27.23 -12.68
CA SER A 413 25.08 28.11 -11.67
C SER A 413 24.13 27.33 -10.77
N GLU A 414 24.25 27.51 -9.46
CA GLU A 414 23.26 27.01 -8.49
C GLU A 414 21.85 27.58 -8.72
N ARG A 415 21.76 28.73 -9.43
CA ARG A 415 20.50 29.43 -9.74
C ARG A 415 19.88 28.98 -11.07
N ASP A 416 20.39 27.94 -11.71
CA ASP A 416 19.83 27.42 -12.95
C ASP A 416 18.39 26.94 -12.72
N SER A 417 17.42 27.62 -13.33
CA SER A 417 16.00 27.38 -13.07
C SER A 417 15.53 26.04 -13.61
N TYR A 418 16.09 25.55 -14.72
CA TYR A 418 15.71 24.30 -15.34
C TYR A 418 16.19 23.11 -14.50
N ILE A 419 17.46 23.15 -14.06
CA ILE A 419 18.03 22.14 -13.16
C ILE A 419 17.25 22.12 -11.84
N ASN A 420 17.04 23.28 -11.21
CA ASN A 420 16.31 23.37 -9.94
C ASN A 420 14.86 22.87 -10.04
N THR A 421 14.18 23.21 -11.13
CA THR A 421 12.81 22.72 -11.39
C THR A 421 12.80 21.20 -11.52
N PHE A 422 13.73 20.62 -12.26
CA PHE A 422 13.83 19.17 -12.38
C PHE A 422 14.15 18.50 -11.05
N MET A 423 15.19 18.98 -10.36
CA MET A 423 15.65 18.48 -9.07
C MET A 423 14.60 18.62 -7.96
N THR A 424 13.61 19.50 -8.11
CA THR A 424 12.46 19.61 -7.19
C THR A 424 11.29 18.72 -7.62
N THR A 425 10.91 18.80 -8.90
CA THR A 425 9.69 18.15 -9.41
C THR A 425 9.84 16.65 -9.53
N PHE A 426 11.01 16.14 -9.95
CA PHE A 426 11.24 14.72 -10.13
C PHE A 426 11.18 13.95 -8.79
N PRO A 427 11.91 14.33 -7.73
CA PRO A 427 11.77 13.69 -6.41
C PRO A 427 10.34 13.75 -5.86
N SER A 428 9.64 14.87 -6.03
CA SER A 428 8.27 15.04 -5.52
C SER A 428 7.25 14.05 -6.10
N GLN A 429 7.53 13.49 -7.28
CA GLN A 429 6.68 12.51 -7.94
C GLN A 429 7.00 11.07 -7.55
N LEU A 430 8.18 10.84 -6.97
CA LEU A 430 8.60 9.52 -6.48
C LEU A 430 8.27 9.31 -5.01
N ARG A 431 8.06 10.40 -4.27
CA ARG A 431 7.59 10.36 -2.89
C ARG A 431 6.11 9.94 -2.84
N SER A 432 5.77 9.05 -1.91
CA SER A 432 4.40 8.56 -1.72
C SER A 432 3.46 9.57 -1.04
N ASN A 433 3.94 10.78 -0.70
CA ASN A 433 3.14 11.87 -0.11
C ASN A 433 1.85 12.14 -0.88
N LYS A 434 1.96 12.40 -2.19
CA LYS A 434 0.80 12.73 -3.03
C LYS A 434 -0.23 11.61 -3.04
N LEU A 435 0.25 10.37 -3.02
CA LEU A 435 -0.60 9.19 -2.97
C LEU A 435 -1.36 9.09 -1.66
N LEU A 436 -0.70 9.29 -0.51
CA LEU A 436 -1.37 9.29 0.79
C LEU A 436 -2.36 10.46 0.93
N THR A 437 -2.01 11.65 0.45
CA THR A 437 -2.94 12.79 0.43
C THR A 437 -4.11 12.58 -0.53
N SER A 438 -3.95 11.73 -1.56
CA SER A 438 -5.01 11.42 -2.54
C SER A 438 -6.17 10.58 -1.97
N LEU A 439 -6.05 10.15 -0.71
CA LEU A 439 -7.11 9.49 0.03
C LEU A 439 -8.33 10.42 0.24
N LYS A 440 -8.11 11.75 0.28
CA LYS A 440 -9.19 12.75 0.37
C LYS A 440 -9.99 12.78 -0.94
N PRO A 441 -11.29 12.50 -0.93
CA PRO A 441 -12.10 12.57 -2.15
C PRO A 441 -12.01 13.96 -2.79
N GLY A 442 -11.72 14.02 -4.09
CA GLY A 442 -11.61 15.28 -4.85
C GLY A 442 -10.26 15.98 -4.82
N SER A 443 -9.25 15.45 -4.10
CA SER A 443 -7.86 15.90 -4.27
C SER A 443 -7.35 15.52 -5.67
N LYS A 444 -6.88 16.49 -6.44
CA LYS A 444 -6.25 16.28 -7.76
C LYS A 444 -4.80 15.87 -7.64
#